data_AF-A0A7U5MRE6-F1
#
_entry.id   AF-A0A7U5MRE6-F1
#
_cell.length_a   1.000
_cell.length_b   1.000
_cell.length_c   1.000
_cell.angle_alpha   90.00
_cell.angle_beta   90.00
_cell.angle_gamma   90.00
#
_symmetry.space_group_name_H-M   'P 1'
#
loop_
_entity.id
_entity.type
_entity.pdbx_description
1 polymer ?
#
loop_
_entity_poly.entity_id
_entity_poly.type
_entity_poly.pdbx_seq_one_letter_code
_entity_poly.pdbx_strand_id
1 'polypeptide(L)'
;MEAYLYSQHFGDSQLSLTDALIDVSDLASRGVVNQNSSVWVSAHSPRPDMWMLTDRSSYTYVHHSRTPGFVRISKTDIRWAADWNSTISNPSITLSTKEISAADDEDVNITFIVKHRVCGEETTVIKPDGRKGSMVDGRYTLGNFTVIDLPAFRPTPLAEADSYQKSHAAHMGAHHILRSIPRNKRGKISPYIDLMRFELSDDDMERLQEVHSQMRRISASLVDRLRTRFAERGAPMNLLTSEGATDG
;
A
#
# COMPACT_ATOMS: atom_id res chain seq x y z
N MET A 1 6.22 5.41 16.02
CA MET A 1 5.06 5.33 15.13
C MET A 1 4.01 4.54 15.87
N GLU A 2 2.75 4.93 15.80
CA GLU A 2 1.68 4.19 16.46
C GLU A 2 1.05 3.19 15.51
N ALA A 3 0.88 1.95 15.94
CA ALA A 3 0.22 0.91 15.17
C ALA A 3 -0.90 0.28 15.99
N TYR A 4 -2.13 0.37 15.50
CA TYR A 4 -3.29 -0.29 16.06
C TYR A 4 -3.50 -1.59 15.31
N LEU A 5 -3.18 -2.72 15.95
CA LEU A 5 -3.12 -4.03 15.30
C LEU A 5 -4.19 -4.96 15.84
N TYR A 6 -5.02 -5.51 14.96
CA TYR A 6 -6.07 -6.44 15.34
C TYR A 6 -5.96 -7.81 14.66
N SER A 7 -6.04 -8.88 15.46
CA SER A 7 -6.15 -10.29 15.03
C SER A 7 -6.92 -11.11 16.07
N GLN A 8 -7.58 -12.21 15.67
CA GLN A 8 -8.26 -13.14 16.56
C GLN A 8 -7.54 -14.49 16.49
N HIS A 9 -7.20 -15.07 17.64
CA HIS A 9 -6.46 -16.34 17.69
C HIS A 9 -7.24 -17.58 17.19
N PHE A 10 -8.43 -17.42 16.61
CA PHE A 10 -9.26 -18.54 16.15
C PHE A 10 -9.13 -18.73 14.64
N GLY A 11 -8.11 -19.47 14.21
CA GLY A 11 -7.96 -19.93 12.83
C GLY A 11 -7.32 -18.94 11.86
N ASP A 12 -6.89 -17.77 12.35
CA ASP A 12 -6.09 -16.82 11.57
C ASP A 12 -4.71 -17.43 11.28
N SER A 13 -4.32 -17.48 10.00
CA SER A 13 -2.90 -17.63 9.69
C SER A 13 -2.18 -16.38 10.18
N GLN A 14 -1.19 -16.53 11.07
CA GLN A 14 -0.25 -15.46 11.47
C GLN A 14 0.33 -14.68 10.26
N LEU A 15 0.27 -15.27 9.07
CA LEU A 15 0.64 -14.72 7.78
C LEU A 15 -0.05 -13.39 7.44
N SER A 16 -1.34 -13.19 7.78
CA SER A 16 -2.06 -11.97 7.36
C SER A 16 -1.56 -10.70 8.07
N LEU A 17 -1.29 -10.78 9.38
CA LEU A 17 -0.68 -9.66 10.11
C LEU A 17 0.78 -9.46 9.71
N THR A 18 1.48 -10.55 9.40
CA THR A 18 2.85 -10.50 8.90
C THR A 18 2.92 -9.68 7.63
N ASP A 19 2.11 -10.01 6.61
CA ASP A 19 2.10 -9.28 5.33
C ASP A 19 1.80 -7.78 5.50
N ALA A 20 0.89 -7.42 6.41
CA ALA A 20 0.60 -6.03 6.71
C ALA A 20 1.79 -5.30 7.38
N LEU A 21 2.51 -5.97 8.30
CA LEU A 21 3.72 -5.43 8.90
C LEU A 21 4.86 -5.29 7.89
N ILE A 22 4.96 -6.21 6.93
CA ILE A 22 5.88 -6.11 5.78
C ILE A 22 5.57 -4.84 4.99
N ASP A 23 4.30 -4.58 4.69
CA ASP A 23 3.90 -3.38 3.98
C ASP A 23 4.21 -2.11 4.78
N VAL A 24 3.85 -2.06 6.07
CA VAL A 24 4.19 -0.92 6.94
C VAL A 24 5.70 -0.69 6.99
N SER A 25 6.51 -1.75 7.04
CA SER A 25 7.98 -1.69 6.97
C SER A 25 8.48 -1.12 5.64
N ASP A 26 7.95 -1.59 4.51
CA ASP A 26 8.31 -1.07 3.20
C ASP A 26 7.89 0.42 3.05
N LEU A 27 6.71 0.80 3.56
CA LEU A 27 6.24 2.19 3.57
C LEU A 27 7.15 3.09 4.43
N ALA A 28 7.58 2.63 5.60
CA ALA A 28 8.50 3.36 6.47
C ALA A 28 9.88 3.52 5.82
N SER A 29 10.40 2.46 5.18
CA SER A 29 11.69 2.51 4.48
C SER A 29 11.72 3.52 3.33
N ARG A 30 10.54 3.86 2.79
CA ARG A 30 10.35 4.85 1.74
C ARG A 30 9.94 6.23 2.27
N GLY A 31 9.77 6.36 3.60
CA GLY A 31 9.34 7.59 4.25
C GLY A 31 7.89 7.99 3.94
N VAL A 32 7.06 7.05 3.49
CA VAL A 32 5.60 7.27 3.35
C VAL A 32 4.96 7.40 4.74
N VAL A 33 5.46 6.63 5.71
CA VAL A 33 5.14 6.76 7.13
C VAL A 33 6.41 7.03 7.92
N ASN A 34 6.27 7.67 9.08
CA ASN A 34 7.36 7.96 9.99
C ASN A 34 6.92 7.83 11.46
N GLN A 35 7.78 8.22 12.39
CA GLN A 35 7.50 8.14 13.83
C GLN A 35 6.28 8.96 14.28
N ASN A 36 5.90 10.00 13.54
CA ASN A 36 4.72 10.84 13.81
C ASN A 36 3.44 10.30 13.14
N SER A 37 3.53 9.19 12.42
CA SER A 37 2.40 8.56 11.77
C SER A 37 1.67 7.59 12.71
N SER A 38 0.39 7.36 12.43
CA SER A 38 -0.40 6.32 13.08
C SER A 38 -1.05 5.42 12.02
N VAL A 39 -1.05 4.11 12.23
CA VAL A 39 -1.66 3.14 11.31
C VAL A 39 -2.65 2.24 12.03
N TRP A 40 -3.77 1.90 11.39
CA TRP A 40 -4.75 0.94 11.89
C TRP A 40 -4.86 -0.20 10.91
N VAL A 41 -4.53 -1.40 11.37
CA VAL A 41 -4.42 -2.61 10.54
C VAL A 41 -5.29 -3.69 11.15
N SER A 42 -6.09 -4.34 10.29
CA SER A 42 -6.82 -5.55 10.66
C SER A 42 -6.34 -6.74 9.86
N ALA A 43 -5.82 -7.76 10.54
CA ALA A 43 -5.42 -9.03 9.94
C ALA A 43 -6.59 -9.81 9.33
N HIS A 44 -7.83 -9.42 9.66
CA HIS A 44 -9.06 -10.03 9.14
C HIS A 44 -9.54 -9.40 7.84
N SER A 45 -8.89 -8.33 7.38
CA SER A 45 -9.28 -7.73 6.12
C SER A 45 -8.96 -8.67 4.97
N PRO A 46 -9.89 -8.89 4.02
CA PRO A 46 -9.63 -9.69 2.82
C PRO A 46 -8.72 -8.95 1.82
N ARG A 47 -8.31 -7.73 2.15
CA ARG A 47 -7.55 -6.80 1.29
C ARG A 47 -6.32 -6.32 2.07
N PRO A 48 -5.19 -6.04 1.42
CA PRO A 48 -4.05 -5.36 2.02
C PRO A 48 -4.35 -3.87 2.21
N ASP A 49 -5.32 -3.58 3.08
CA ASP A 49 -5.78 -2.24 3.41
C ASP A 49 -5.47 -1.89 4.87
N MET A 50 -5.43 -0.60 5.13
CA MET A 50 -5.22 -0.02 6.45
C MET A 50 -5.81 1.39 6.48
N TRP A 51 -6.01 1.92 7.68
CA TRP A 51 -6.18 3.36 7.85
C TRP A 51 -4.85 3.98 8.25
N MET A 52 -4.53 5.17 7.75
CA MET A 52 -3.28 5.86 8.02
C MET A 52 -3.53 7.32 8.39
N LEU A 53 -2.77 7.79 9.38
CA LEU A 53 -2.52 9.20 9.64
C LEU A 53 -1.07 9.48 9.28
N THR A 54 -0.87 10.24 8.21
CA THR A 54 0.44 10.78 7.79
C THR A 54 0.35 12.31 7.80
N ASP A 55 0.45 12.96 6.65
CA ASP A 55 0.07 14.36 6.43
C ASP A 55 -1.46 14.56 6.40
N ARG A 56 -2.21 13.47 6.21
CA ARG A 56 -3.67 13.43 6.26
C ARG A 56 -4.16 12.09 6.78
N SER A 57 -5.40 12.09 7.28
CA SER A 57 -6.13 10.86 7.59
C SER A 57 -6.68 10.25 6.29
N SER A 58 -6.29 9.01 5.96
CA SER A 58 -6.77 8.32 4.75
C SER A 58 -6.91 6.81 4.92
N TYR A 59 -7.89 6.24 4.20
CA TYR A 59 -7.89 4.82 3.88
C TYR A 59 -6.79 4.53 2.87
N THR A 60 -5.92 3.58 3.17
CA THR A 60 -4.81 3.20 2.31
C THR A 60 -4.96 1.77 1.84
N TYR A 61 -4.69 1.53 0.56
CA TYR A 61 -4.62 0.20 -0.02
C TYR A 61 -3.28 0.01 -0.73
N VAL A 62 -2.56 -1.06 -0.40
CA VAL A 62 -1.27 -1.40 -1.00
C VAL A 62 -1.46 -2.46 -2.08
N HIS A 63 -1.40 -2.04 -3.34
CA HIS A 63 -1.50 -2.94 -4.48
C HIS A 63 -0.14 -3.52 -4.85
N HIS A 64 0.02 -4.82 -4.62
CA HIS A 64 1.17 -5.58 -5.09
C HIS A 64 0.99 -6.01 -6.55
N SER A 65 1.65 -5.31 -7.47
CA SER A 65 1.59 -5.60 -8.91
C SER A 65 2.93 -6.10 -9.43
N ARG A 66 2.90 -6.80 -10.58
CA ARG A 66 4.13 -7.14 -11.31
C ARG A 66 4.63 -5.98 -12.16
N THR A 67 3.72 -5.12 -12.62
CA THR A 67 3.97 -3.98 -13.51
C THR A 67 3.46 -2.68 -12.89
N PRO A 68 3.96 -1.51 -13.30
CA PRO A 68 3.49 -0.22 -12.77
C PRO A 68 2.02 0.05 -13.09
N GLY A 69 1.57 -0.34 -14.29
CA GLY A 69 0.18 -0.23 -14.73
C GLY A 69 -0.36 1.20 -14.80
N PHE A 70 -1.69 1.30 -14.81
CA PHE A 70 -2.42 2.55 -15.01
C PHE A 70 -3.44 2.75 -13.89
N VAL A 71 -3.45 3.94 -13.31
CA VAL A 71 -4.42 4.35 -12.28
C VAL A 71 -5.34 5.42 -12.85
N ARG A 72 -6.62 5.11 -12.97
CA ARG A 72 -7.65 6.09 -13.36
C ARG A 72 -8.33 6.65 -12.12
N ILE A 73 -8.36 7.98 -12.03
CA ILE A 73 -9.05 8.71 -10.97
C ILE A 73 -10.33 9.30 -11.57
N SER A 74 -11.46 9.05 -10.91
CA SER A 74 -12.73 9.71 -11.19
C SER A 74 -13.11 10.64 -10.04
N LYS A 75 -14.36 11.13 -10.04
CA LYS A 75 -14.88 11.94 -8.92
C LYS A 75 -15.10 11.11 -7.65
N THR A 76 -15.34 9.81 -7.78
CA THR A 76 -15.81 8.96 -6.67
C THR A 76 -14.99 7.69 -6.47
N ASP A 77 -14.10 7.36 -7.42
CA ASP A 77 -13.31 6.14 -7.35
C ASP A 77 -11.88 6.29 -7.90
N ILE A 78 -11.02 5.38 -7.46
CA ILE A 78 -9.73 5.05 -8.06
C ILE A 78 -9.84 3.65 -8.66
N ARG A 79 -9.35 3.47 -9.88
CA ARG A 79 -9.28 2.19 -10.57
C ARG A 79 -7.87 1.89 -11.04
N TRP A 80 -7.41 0.65 -10.89
CA TRP A 80 -6.12 0.20 -11.44
C TRP A 80 -6.31 -0.95 -12.43
N ALA A 81 -5.51 -0.94 -13.48
CA ALA A 81 -5.34 -2.06 -14.40
C ALA A 81 -3.93 -2.07 -15.02
N ALA A 82 -3.54 -3.19 -15.62
CA ALA A 82 -2.24 -3.32 -16.28
C ALA A 82 -2.11 -2.45 -17.55
N ASP A 83 -3.22 -2.12 -18.21
CA ASP A 83 -3.27 -1.27 -19.41
C ASP A 83 -4.34 -0.17 -19.29
N TRP A 84 -4.23 0.84 -20.16
CA TRP A 84 -5.09 2.02 -20.16
C TRP A 84 -6.58 1.70 -20.33
N ASN A 85 -6.94 0.80 -21.24
CA ASN A 85 -8.33 0.54 -21.61
C ASN A 85 -9.04 -0.30 -20.55
N SER A 86 -8.32 -1.26 -19.96
CA SER A 86 -8.85 -2.08 -18.87
C SER A 86 -9.26 -1.25 -17.66
N THR A 87 -8.68 -0.07 -17.42
CA THR A 87 -9.15 0.84 -16.35
C THR A 87 -10.61 1.32 -16.54
N ILE A 88 -11.14 1.24 -17.76
CA ILE A 88 -12.51 1.63 -18.12
C ILE A 88 -13.44 0.41 -18.05
N SER A 89 -13.10 -0.66 -18.77
CA SER A 89 -14.01 -1.78 -19.04
C SER A 89 -13.91 -2.93 -18.04
N ASN A 90 -12.72 -3.19 -17.49
CA ASN A 90 -12.48 -4.32 -16.59
C ASN A 90 -11.32 -4.04 -15.63
N PRO A 91 -11.47 -3.06 -14.72
CA PRO A 91 -10.40 -2.70 -13.80
C PRO A 91 -10.14 -3.86 -12.83
N SER A 92 -8.87 -4.17 -12.59
CA SER A 92 -8.50 -5.23 -11.65
C SER A 92 -8.75 -4.81 -10.20
N ILE A 93 -8.63 -3.51 -9.90
CA ILE A 93 -8.94 -2.93 -8.61
C ILE A 93 -9.85 -1.73 -8.82
N THR A 94 -10.89 -1.61 -7.99
CA THR A 94 -11.72 -0.42 -7.85
C THR A 94 -11.84 -0.10 -6.36
N LEU A 95 -11.53 1.14 -5.99
CA LEU A 95 -11.72 1.67 -4.64
C LEU A 95 -12.66 2.87 -4.72
N SER A 96 -13.79 2.79 -4.03
CA SER A 96 -14.82 3.83 -4.01
C SER A 96 -14.99 4.36 -2.60
N THR A 97 -15.14 5.68 -2.45
CA THR A 97 -15.39 6.31 -1.14
C THR A 97 -16.66 5.76 -0.48
N LYS A 98 -17.68 5.44 -1.28
CA LYS A 98 -18.96 4.83 -0.87
C LYS A 98 -18.84 3.45 -0.24
N GLU A 99 -17.78 2.70 -0.57
CA GLU A 99 -17.55 1.37 0.01
C GLU A 99 -16.79 1.44 1.35
N ILE A 100 -16.16 2.60 1.63
CA ILE A 100 -15.27 2.79 2.77
C ILE A 100 -16.01 3.51 3.90
N SER A 101 -16.80 4.54 3.59
CA SER A 101 -17.66 5.25 4.56
C SER A 101 -19.13 4.91 4.35
N ALA A 102 -19.86 4.79 5.47
CA ALA A 102 -21.29 4.56 5.47
C ALA A 102 -22.11 5.86 5.60
N ALA A 103 -21.47 7.02 5.81
CA ALA A 103 -22.14 8.25 6.26
C ALA A 103 -21.88 9.48 5.36
N ASP A 104 -20.64 9.69 4.92
CA ASP A 104 -20.28 10.82 4.04
C ASP A 104 -19.10 10.45 3.12
N ASP A 105 -19.24 10.73 1.82
CA ASP A 105 -18.23 10.48 0.79
C ASP A 105 -17.16 11.59 0.77
N GLU A 106 -17.49 12.80 1.24
CA GLU A 106 -16.60 13.97 1.18
C GLU A 106 -15.49 13.93 2.26
N ASP A 107 -15.73 13.22 3.35
CA ASP A 107 -14.78 13.08 4.47
C ASP A 107 -13.76 11.94 4.29
N VAL A 108 -13.91 11.11 3.25
CA VAL A 108 -13.00 9.98 3.02
C VAL A 108 -11.90 10.32 2.03
N ASN A 109 -10.67 10.27 2.52
CA ASN A 109 -9.48 10.27 1.68
C ASN A 109 -9.05 8.85 1.37
N ILE A 110 -8.67 8.57 0.11
CA ILE A 110 -8.10 7.30 -0.32
C ILE A 110 -6.68 7.51 -0.81
N THR A 111 -5.75 6.74 -0.27
CA THR A 111 -4.37 6.61 -0.75
C THR A 111 -4.19 5.24 -1.39
N PHE A 112 -3.98 5.20 -2.70
CA PHE A 112 -3.71 3.99 -3.46
C PHE A 112 -2.22 3.88 -3.75
N ILE A 113 -1.57 2.88 -3.15
CA ILE A 113 -0.12 2.68 -3.28
C ILE A 113 0.12 1.53 -4.24
N VAL A 114 0.86 1.78 -5.32
CA VAL A 114 1.30 0.74 -6.27
C VAL A 114 2.71 0.31 -5.90
N LYS A 115 2.86 -0.96 -5.54
CA LYS A 115 4.13 -1.59 -5.22
C LYS A 115 4.44 -2.60 -6.32
N HIS A 116 5.28 -2.19 -7.27
CA HIS A 116 5.74 -3.03 -8.38
C HIS A 116 7.25 -3.30 -8.33
N ARG A 117 7.72 -4.16 -9.25
CA ARG A 117 9.11 -4.63 -9.30
C ARG A 117 9.90 -4.12 -10.51
N VAL A 118 9.24 -3.42 -11.43
CA VAL A 118 9.89 -2.87 -12.64
C VAL A 118 10.69 -1.64 -12.27
N CYS A 119 11.99 -1.65 -12.56
CA CYS A 119 12.89 -0.53 -12.30
C CYS A 119 12.88 0.45 -13.48
N GLY A 120 12.84 1.75 -13.21
CA GLY A 120 12.91 2.79 -14.23
C GLY A 120 11.59 3.08 -14.96
N GLU A 121 10.52 2.36 -14.61
CA GLU A 121 9.16 2.68 -15.06
C GLU A 121 8.32 3.17 -13.88
N GLU A 122 7.31 3.97 -14.19
CA GLU A 122 6.40 4.55 -13.21
C GLU A 122 4.94 4.22 -13.53
N THR A 123 4.10 4.13 -12.50
CA THR A 123 2.65 4.05 -12.62
C THR A 123 2.12 5.26 -13.39
N THR A 124 1.29 5.03 -14.40
CA THR A 124 0.68 6.13 -15.15
C THR A 124 -0.67 6.51 -14.54
N VAL A 125 -0.82 7.77 -14.11
CA VAL A 125 -2.11 8.30 -13.64
C VAL A 125 -2.93 8.85 -14.81
N ILE A 126 -4.23 8.57 -14.81
CA ILE A 126 -5.23 9.06 -15.77
C ILE A 126 -6.23 9.93 -15.02
N LYS A 127 -6.33 11.19 -15.43
CA LYS A 127 -7.24 12.18 -14.85
C LYS A 127 -8.68 11.96 -15.30
N PRO A 128 -9.67 12.59 -14.62
CA PRO A 128 -11.08 12.51 -15.03
C PRO A 128 -11.35 12.97 -16.47
N ASP A 129 -10.54 13.88 -17.01
CA ASP A 129 -10.62 14.36 -18.39
C ASP A 129 -9.96 13.42 -19.42
N GLY A 130 -9.47 12.25 -18.99
CA GLY A 130 -8.82 11.27 -19.83
C GLY A 130 -7.38 11.59 -20.20
N ARG A 131 -6.77 12.67 -19.70
CA ARG A 131 -5.35 12.97 -19.92
C ARG A 131 -4.47 12.34 -18.86
N LYS A 132 -3.18 12.13 -19.19
CA LYS A 132 -2.18 11.70 -18.20
C LYS A 132 -2.03 12.76 -17.09
N GLY A 133 -1.95 12.30 -15.85
CA GLY A 133 -1.50 13.09 -14.70
C GLY A 133 0.02 13.01 -14.59
N SER A 134 0.67 14.11 -14.18
CA SER A 134 2.11 14.11 -13.91
C SER A 134 2.34 13.78 -12.45
N MET A 135 2.97 12.64 -12.16
CA MET A 135 3.42 12.36 -10.81
C MET A 135 4.61 13.26 -10.47
N VAL A 136 4.69 13.70 -9.23
CA VAL A 136 5.82 14.47 -8.68
C VAL A 136 6.35 13.64 -7.52
N ASP A 137 7.64 13.30 -7.56
CA ASP A 137 8.28 12.49 -6.52
C ASP A 137 7.55 11.15 -6.24
N GLY A 138 7.05 10.52 -7.30
CA GLY A 138 6.27 9.27 -7.20
C GLY A 138 4.90 9.43 -6.52
N ARG A 139 4.37 10.66 -6.42
CA ARG A 139 3.05 10.96 -5.85
C ARG A 139 2.19 11.76 -6.81
N TYR A 140 0.89 11.48 -6.82
CA TYR A 140 -0.12 12.31 -7.46
C TYR A 140 -1.35 12.43 -6.56
N THR A 141 -1.82 13.66 -6.32
CA THR A 141 -3.02 13.90 -5.52
C THR A 141 -4.03 14.72 -6.31
N LEU A 142 -5.29 14.29 -6.31
CA LEU A 142 -6.42 15.01 -6.89
C LEU A 142 -7.63 14.88 -5.95
N GLY A 143 -7.96 15.97 -5.24
CA GLY A 143 -9.01 15.98 -4.23
C GLY A 143 -8.73 14.97 -3.11
N ASN A 144 -9.69 14.06 -2.91
CA ASN A 144 -9.64 13.02 -1.88
C ASN A 144 -8.79 11.80 -2.28
N PHE A 145 -8.28 11.76 -3.51
CA PHE A 145 -7.54 10.63 -4.05
C PHE A 145 -6.05 10.94 -4.12
N THR A 146 -5.23 10.07 -3.56
CA THR A 146 -3.77 10.09 -3.68
C THR A 146 -3.31 8.77 -4.28
N VAL A 147 -2.39 8.84 -5.23
CA VAL A 147 -1.71 7.70 -5.84
C VAL A 147 -0.23 7.82 -5.51
N ILE A 148 0.35 6.75 -5.00
CA ILE A 148 1.79 6.65 -4.73
C ILE A 148 2.35 5.50 -5.54
N ASP A 149 3.33 5.78 -6.38
CA ASP A 149 4.22 4.78 -6.94
C ASP A 149 5.34 4.54 -5.94
N LEU A 150 5.30 3.41 -5.22
CA LEU A 150 6.21 3.17 -4.11
C LEU A 150 7.69 3.06 -4.55
N PRO A 151 8.03 2.38 -5.67
CA PRO A 151 9.38 2.40 -6.23
C PRO A 151 9.93 3.80 -6.55
N ALA A 152 9.11 4.68 -7.13
CA ALA A 152 9.50 6.03 -7.52
C ALA A 152 9.34 7.08 -6.42
N PHE A 153 8.66 6.74 -5.32
CA PHE A 153 8.34 7.66 -4.23
C PHE A 153 9.60 8.26 -3.61
N ARG A 154 9.60 9.59 -3.48
CA ARG A 154 10.59 10.33 -2.70
C ARG A 154 9.89 11.04 -1.56
N PRO A 155 10.33 10.84 -0.32
CA PRO A 155 9.63 11.39 0.83
C PRO A 155 9.74 12.91 0.86
N THR A 156 8.62 13.57 1.06
CA THR A 156 8.56 14.96 1.48
C THR A 156 8.39 15.01 3.01
N PRO A 157 8.86 16.07 3.69
CA PRO A 157 8.59 16.24 5.11
C PRO A 157 7.08 16.19 5.36
N LEU A 158 6.63 15.23 6.18
CA LEU A 158 5.24 15.16 6.60
C LEU A 158 4.97 16.31 7.56
N ALA A 159 3.99 17.15 7.20
CA ALA A 159 3.48 18.17 8.11
C ALA A 159 2.91 17.49 9.36
N GLU A 160 3.06 18.14 10.52
CA GLU A 160 2.42 17.62 11.73
C GLU A 160 0.90 17.67 11.56
N ALA A 161 0.24 16.54 11.82
CA ALA A 161 -1.20 16.46 11.77
C ALA A 161 -1.85 17.34 12.86
N ASP A 162 -2.86 18.11 12.47
CA ASP A 162 -3.61 18.93 13.42
C ASP A 162 -4.56 18.08 14.30
N SER A 163 -5.21 18.71 15.27
CA SER A 163 -6.12 18.04 16.20
C SER A 163 -7.33 17.42 15.52
N TYR A 164 -7.82 18.03 14.43
CA TYR A 164 -8.94 17.51 13.65
C TYR A 164 -8.53 16.23 12.92
N GLN A 165 -7.39 16.25 12.21
CA GLN A 165 -6.85 15.08 11.49
C GLN A 165 -6.54 13.92 12.44
N LYS A 166 -5.97 14.20 13.62
CA LYS A 166 -5.72 13.20 14.67
C LYS A 166 -7.04 12.56 15.15
N SER A 167 -8.05 13.38 15.45
CA SER A 167 -9.36 12.90 15.91
C SER A 167 -10.10 12.11 14.83
N HIS A 168 -10.08 12.62 13.60
CA HIS A 168 -10.68 11.97 12.43
C HIS A 168 -10.01 10.61 12.15
N ALA A 169 -8.68 10.54 12.20
CA ALA A 169 -7.96 9.28 12.00
C ALA A 169 -8.25 8.26 13.11
N ALA A 170 -8.31 8.69 14.37
CA ALA A 170 -8.67 7.80 15.47
C ALA A 170 -10.09 7.21 15.29
N HIS A 171 -11.05 8.05 14.90
CA HIS A 171 -12.42 7.62 14.61
C HIS A 171 -12.46 6.63 13.44
N MET A 172 -11.94 7.03 12.29
CA MET A 172 -12.02 6.24 11.06
C MET A 172 -11.16 4.97 11.11
N GLY A 173 -10.00 5.03 11.76
CA GLY A 173 -9.13 3.88 12.01
C GLY A 173 -9.79 2.83 12.91
N ALA A 174 -10.48 3.26 13.98
CA ALA A 174 -11.28 2.35 14.80
C ALA A 174 -12.42 1.71 13.99
N HIS A 175 -13.13 2.49 13.18
CA HIS A 175 -14.17 1.98 12.28
C HIS A 175 -13.62 0.98 11.26
N HIS A 176 -12.43 1.23 10.72
CA HIS A 176 -11.74 0.34 9.81
C HIS A 176 -11.48 -1.03 10.45
N ILE A 177 -10.90 -1.07 11.66
CA ILE A 177 -10.69 -2.33 12.41
C ILE A 177 -12.02 -3.04 12.69
N LEU A 178 -13.04 -2.31 13.13
CA LEU A 178 -14.35 -2.89 13.44
C LEU A 178 -15.07 -3.44 12.19
N ARG A 179 -14.74 -2.95 10.98
CA ARG A 179 -15.37 -3.40 9.73
C ARG A 179 -15.12 -4.88 9.47
N SER A 180 -13.92 -5.38 9.74
CA SER A 180 -13.56 -6.80 9.57
C SER A 180 -14.09 -7.69 10.70
N ILE A 181 -14.67 -7.11 11.74
CA ILE A 181 -15.22 -7.85 12.89
C ILE A 181 -16.71 -8.16 12.62
N PRO A 182 -17.20 -9.37 12.94
CA PRO A 182 -18.62 -9.70 12.87
C PRO A 182 -19.50 -8.70 13.64
N ARG A 183 -20.60 -8.25 13.03
CA ARG A 183 -21.45 -7.16 13.56
C ARG A 183 -21.87 -7.36 15.03
N ASN A 184 -22.17 -8.59 15.42
CA ASN A 184 -22.58 -8.96 16.79
C ASN A 184 -21.45 -8.88 17.83
N LYS A 185 -20.18 -8.78 17.41
CA LYS A 185 -19.01 -8.64 18.29
C LYS A 185 -18.47 -7.20 18.33
N ARG A 186 -18.80 -6.35 17.35
CA ARG A 186 -18.25 -4.98 17.23
C ARG A 186 -18.42 -4.16 18.51
N GLY A 187 -19.63 -4.08 19.06
CA GLY A 187 -19.90 -3.30 20.28
C GLY A 187 -19.23 -3.87 21.54
N LYS A 188 -18.82 -5.14 21.53
CA LYS A 188 -18.06 -5.74 22.64
C LYS A 188 -16.56 -5.45 22.52
N ILE A 189 -16.05 -5.27 21.31
CA ILE A 189 -14.63 -5.02 21.04
C ILE A 189 -14.31 -3.52 21.00
N SER A 190 -15.26 -2.67 20.60
CA SER A 190 -15.06 -1.23 20.46
C SER A 190 -14.48 -0.55 21.73
N PRO A 191 -14.85 -0.91 22.97
CA PRO A 191 -14.25 -0.30 24.16
C PRO A 191 -12.77 -0.66 24.38
N TYR A 192 -12.25 -1.66 23.66
CA TYR A 192 -10.89 -2.17 23.80
C TYR A 192 -9.98 -1.78 22.62
N ILE A 193 -10.42 -0.86 21.73
CA ILE A 193 -9.60 -0.44 20.57
C ILE A 193 -8.25 0.13 21.01
N ASP A 194 -8.21 0.88 22.11
CA ASP A 194 -6.95 1.45 22.61
C ASP A 194 -5.98 0.39 23.13
N LEU A 195 -6.46 -0.79 23.54
CA LEU A 195 -5.59 -1.92 23.90
C LEU A 195 -4.90 -2.56 22.69
N MET A 196 -5.32 -2.21 21.47
CA MET A 196 -4.70 -2.68 20.23
C MET A 196 -3.52 -1.80 19.80
N ARG A 197 -3.24 -0.72 20.54
CA ARG A 197 -2.14 0.22 20.25
C ARG A 197 -0.79 -0.38 20.63
N PHE A 198 0.12 -0.36 19.68
CA PHE A 198 1.53 -0.67 19.82
C PHE A 198 2.35 0.53 19.39
N GLU A 199 3.42 0.81 20.13
CA GLU A 199 4.42 1.79 19.71
C GLU A 199 5.52 1.03 18.97
N LEU A 200 5.61 1.26 17.65
CA LEU A 200 6.68 0.72 16.82
C LEU A 200 7.83 1.72 16.80
N SER A 201 8.95 1.32 17.41
CA SER A 201 10.18 2.11 17.45
C SER A 201 10.94 2.03 16.12
N ASP A 202 11.91 2.92 15.90
CA ASP A 202 12.81 2.82 14.74
C ASP A 202 13.59 1.49 14.73
N ASP A 203 14.01 0.98 15.88
CA ASP A 203 14.68 -0.33 16.01
C ASP A 203 13.77 -1.50 15.59
N ASP A 204 12.48 -1.46 15.94
CA ASP A 204 11.52 -2.47 15.47
C ASP A 204 11.41 -2.46 13.94
N MET A 205 11.37 -1.26 13.34
CA MET A 205 11.28 -1.10 11.89
C MET A 205 12.58 -1.53 11.19
N GLU A 206 13.74 -1.17 11.73
CA GLU A 206 15.05 -1.61 11.23
C GLU A 206 15.18 -3.13 11.26
N ARG A 207 14.73 -3.79 12.33
CA ARG A 207 14.73 -5.26 12.43
C ARG A 207 13.83 -5.91 11.38
N LEU A 208 12.63 -5.38 11.16
CA LEU A 208 11.74 -5.86 10.09
C LEU A 208 12.43 -5.72 8.73
N GLN A 209 13.02 -4.57 8.46
CA GLN A 209 13.74 -4.29 7.20
C GLN A 209 14.95 -5.21 7.00
N GLU A 210 15.69 -5.56 8.06
CA GLU A 210 16.83 -6.47 7.97
C GLU A 210 16.40 -7.88 7.55
N VAL A 211 15.28 -8.39 8.08
CA VAL A 211 14.72 -9.69 7.63
C VAL A 211 14.41 -9.65 6.12
N HIS A 212 13.85 -8.55 5.63
CA HIS A 212 13.60 -8.36 4.19
C HIS A 212 14.88 -8.30 3.36
N SER A 213 15.89 -7.58 3.85
CA SER A 213 17.20 -7.46 3.22
C SER A 213 17.87 -8.83 3.07
N GLN A 214 17.81 -9.66 4.10
CA GLN A 214 18.35 -11.03 4.07
C GLN A 214 17.65 -11.89 3.02
N MET A 215 16.32 -11.86 2.96
CA MET A 215 15.55 -12.61 1.95
C MET A 215 15.87 -12.14 0.52
N ARG A 216 16.04 -10.82 0.31
CA ARG A 216 16.46 -10.25 -0.98
C ARG A 216 17.86 -10.72 -1.38
N ARG A 217 18.83 -10.76 -0.45
CA ARG A 217 20.20 -11.25 -0.69
C ARG A 217 20.22 -12.74 -1.09
N ILE A 218 19.47 -13.58 -0.39
CA ILE A 218 19.34 -15.01 -0.73
C ILE A 218 18.76 -15.16 -2.14
N SER A 219 17.69 -14.42 -2.43
CA SER A 219 17.03 -14.47 -3.74
C SER A 219 17.97 -14.03 -4.88
N ALA A 220 18.73 -12.95 -4.68
CA ALA A 220 19.72 -12.46 -5.64
C ALA A 220 20.81 -13.51 -5.93
N SER A 221 21.36 -14.13 -4.88
CA SER A 221 22.35 -15.22 -5.01
C SER A 221 21.81 -16.40 -5.83
N LEU A 222 20.54 -16.78 -5.64
CA LEU A 222 19.91 -17.82 -6.44
C LEU A 222 19.76 -17.43 -7.92
N VAL A 223 19.41 -16.17 -8.20
CA VAL A 223 19.32 -15.63 -9.57
C VAL A 223 20.70 -15.61 -10.23
N ASP A 224 21.75 -15.19 -9.52
CA ASP A 224 23.11 -15.17 -10.06
C ASP A 224 23.63 -16.57 -10.36
N ARG A 225 23.35 -17.55 -9.50
CA ARG A 225 23.65 -18.97 -9.77
C ARG A 225 22.87 -19.51 -10.97
N LEU A 226 21.62 -19.08 -11.15
CA LEU A 226 20.83 -19.45 -12.32
C LEU A 226 21.46 -18.87 -13.60
N ARG A 227 21.82 -17.57 -13.59
CA ARG A 227 22.50 -16.89 -14.70
C ARG A 227 23.82 -17.56 -15.05
N THR A 228 24.62 -17.92 -14.06
CA THR A 228 25.89 -18.63 -14.24
C THR A 228 25.68 -19.97 -14.97
N ARG A 229 24.71 -20.78 -14.51
CA ARG A 229 24.39 -22.08 -15.15
C ARG A 229 23.91 -21.94 -16.61
N PHE A 230 23.22 -20.86 -16.93
CA PHE A 230 22.78 -20.57 -18.30
C PHE A 230 23.95 -20.18 -19.19
N ALA A 231 24.83 -19.29 -18.70
CA ALA A 231 26.03 -18.89 -19.42
C ALA A 231 26.97 -20.08 -19.69
N GLU A 232 27.19 -20.96 -18.71
CA GLU A 232 27.97 -22.20 -18.85
C GLU A 232 27.41 -23.15 -19.93
N ARG A 233 26.11 -23.10 -20.19
CA ARG A 233 25.43 -23.90 -21.22
C ARG A 233 25.32 -23.18 -22.57
N GLY A 234 25.96 -22.02 -22.72
CA GLY A 234 25.94 -21.24 -23.97
C GLY A 234 24.58 -20.61 -24.28
N ALA A 235 23.71 -20.43 -23.28
CA ALA A 235 22.45 -19.74 -23.50
C ALA A 235 22.71 -18.26 -23.86
N PRO A 236 22.04 -17.72 -24.89
CA PRO A 236 22.13 -16.30 -25.24
C PRO A 236 21.82 -15.40 -24.04
N MET A 237 22.65 -14.38 -23.79
CA MET A 237 22.50 -13.48 -22.64
C MET A 237 21.18 -12.70 -22.64
N ASN A 238 20.59 -12.47 -23.82
CA ASN A 238 19.28 -11.82 -24.00
C ASN A 238 18.09 -12.67 -23.55
N LEU A 239 18.26 -13.98 -23.28
CA LEU A 239 17.22 -14.80 -22.65
C LEU A 239 17.04 -14.49 -21.15
N LEU A 240 17.99 -13.76 -20.55
CA LEU A 240 18.05 -13.46 -19.12
C LEU A 240 17.99 -11.96 -18.81
N THR A 241 17.97 -11.11 -19.83
CA THR A 241 17.74 -9.66 -19.72
C THR A 241 16.37 -9.33 -20.34
N SER A 242 15.69 -8.31 -19.81
CA SER A 242 14.39 -7.85 -20.31
C SER A 242 14.47 -7.06 -21.63
N GLU A 243 15.64 -7.03 -22.30
CA GLU A 243 15.91 -6.20 -23.48
C GLU A 243 15.28 -6.73 -24.79
N GLY A 244 14.34 -7.67 -24.72
CA GLY A 244 13.68 -8.28 -25.89
C GLY A 244 12.24 -7.85 -26.15
N ALA A 245 11.69 -6.85 -25.45
CA ALA A 245 10.27 -6.47 -25.56
C ALA A 245 10.00 -5.17 -26.35
N THR A 246 10.91 -4.77 -27.24
CA THR A 246 10.62 -3.77 -28.28
C THR A 246 11.09 -4.31 -29.62
N ASP A 247 10.22 -5.06 -30.29
CA ASP A 247 10.09 -5.13 -31.74
C ASP A 247 8.82 -5.94 -32.05
N GLY A 248 7.77 -5.24 -32.50
CA GLY A 248 6.46 -5.81 -32.86
C GLY A 248 5.34 -4.79 -32.79
#